data_AF-A0A974AKL0-F1
#
_entry.id   AF-A0A974AKL0-F1
#
_cell.length_a   1.000
_cell.length_b   1.000
_cell.length_c   1.000
_cell.angle_alpha   90.00
_cell.angle_beta   90.00
_cell.angle_gamma   90.00
#
_symmetry.space_group_name_H-M   'P 1'
#
loop_
_entity.id
_entity.type
_entity.pdbx_description
1 polymer ?
#
loop_
_entity_poly.entity_id
_entity_poly.type
_entity_poly.pdbx_seq_one_letter_code
_entity_poly.pdbx_strand_id
1 'polypeptide(L)'
;MDRPQNFVFSVGLRHVLEDSLAVVRGQSLERGRRELVLRNLQRFVTQAMEGSASTTAAAFSNTRGTVDTIEAYELVHRMLSSRLRSELVPQLRNTAAVLSELGRNGDVDAERRKAAADLIDLLLRSLKYESAASSYKPAEASHLS
;
A
#
# COMPACT_ATOMS: atom_id res chain seq x y z
N MET A 1 -13.95 21.27 -6.96
CA MET A 1 -13.62 20.06 -7.73
C MET A 1 -13.66 18.89 -6.76
N ASP A 2 -14.74 18.13 -6.81
CA ASP A 2 -14.95 16.95 -5.98
C ASP A 2 -13.87 15.89 -6.23
N ARG A 3 -13.31 15.32 -5.16
CA ARG A 3 -12.48 14.12 -5.21
C ARG A 3 -13.28 12.90 -4.71
N PRO A 4 -14.11 12.24 -5.54
CA PRO A 4 -14.76 10.99 -5.16
C PRO A 4 -13.89 9.75 -5.45
N GLN A 5 -12.70 9.89 -6.08
CA GLN A 5 -11.87 8.74 -6.45
C GLN A 5 -11.08 8.11 -5.28
N ASN A 6 -10.82 8.84 -4.19
CA ASN A 6 -10.07 8.32 -3.05
C ASN A 6 -10.83 7.22 -2.28
N PHE A 7 -12.17 7.26 -2.24
CA PHE A 7 -12.95 6.36 -1.39
C PHE A 7 -13.06 4.95 -1.99
N VAL A 8 -13.30 4.83 -3.30
CA VAL A 8 -13.36 3.53 -4.00
C VAL A 8 -11.99 2.86 -4.04
N PHE A 9 -10.92 3.64 -4.21
CA PHE A 9 -9.55 3.14 -4.13
C PHE A 9 -9.22 2.63 -2.72
N SER A 10 -9.70 3.31 -1.66
CA SER A 10 -9.43 2.92 -0.27
C SER A 10 -10.08 1.60 0.17
N VAL A 11 -11.32 1.33 -0.24
CA VAL A 11 -12.03 0.09 0.13
C VAL A 11 -11.45 -1.10 -0.64
N GLY A 12 -11.19 -0.95 -1.94
CA GLY A 12 -10.54 -1.97 -2.75
C GLY A 12 -9.12 -2.30 -2.25
N LEU A 13 -8.33 -1.27 -1.95
CA LEU A 13 -6.97 -1.42 -1.43
C LEU A 13 -6.96 -2.11 -0.06
N ARG A 14 -7.91 -1.77 0.83
CA ARG A 14 -8.03 -2.41 2.14
C ARG A 14 -8.20 -3.93 2.02
N HIS A 15 -9.12 -4.40 1.19
CA HIS A 15 -9.34 -5.83 1.01
C HIS A 15 -8.15 -6.53 0.39
N VAL A 16 -7.48 -5.89 -0.58
CA VAL A 16 -6.23 -6.41 -1.16
C VAL A 16 -5.14 -6.54 -0.08
N LEU A 17 -5.00 -5.56 0.82
CA LEU A 17 -4.04 -5.61 1.93
C LEU A 17 -4.40 -6.70 2.95
N GLU A 18 -5.67 -6.82 3.35
CA GLU A 18 -6.16 -7.85 4.29
C GLU A 18 -5.92 -9.27 3.74
N ASP A 19 -6.31 -9.52 2.50
CA ASP A 19 -6.14 -10.83 1.85
C ASP A 19 -4.67 -11.14 1.59
N SER A 20 -3.88 -10.16 1.17
CA SER A 20 -2.44 -10.38 0.95
C SER A 20 -1.71 -10.66 2.27
N LEU A 21 -2.10 -9.99 3.35
CA LEU A 21 -1.54 -10.27 4.69
C LEU A 21 -1.86 -11.70 5.13
N ALA A 22 -3.07 -12.18 4.86
CA ALA A 22 -3.46 -13.56 5.08
C ALA A 22 -2.56 -14.53 4.29
N VAL A 23 -2.36 -14.30 2.99
CA VAL A 23 -1.48 -15.13 2.15
C VAL A 23 -0.04 -15.14 2.67
N VAL A 24 0.52 -13.96 2.96
CA VAL A 24 1.91 -13.83 3.43
C VAL A 24 2.09 -14.51 4.79
N ARG A 25 1.07 -14.50 5.65
CA ARG A 25 1.07 -15.25 6.92
C ARG A 25 0.82 -16.76 6.77
N GLY A 26 0.69 -17.26 5.55
CA GLY A 26 0.51 -18.69 5.27
C GLY A 26 -0.93 -19.18 5.44
N GLN A 27 -1.92 -18.27 5.49
CA GLN A 27 -3.32 -18.67 5.54
C GLN A 27 -3.79 -19.19 4.18
N SER A 28 -4.65 -20.20 4.22
CA SER A 28 -5.24 -20.79 3.04
C SER A 28 -6.28 -19.86 2.43
N LEU A 29 -6.12 -19.57 1.14
CA LEU A 29 -7.06 -18.85 0.29
C LEU A 29 -7.29 -19.68 -0.96
N GLU A 30 -8.47 -19.57 -1.56
CA GLU A 30 -8.74 -20.17 -2.86
C GLU A 30 -7.68 -19.74 -3.87
N ARG A 31 -7.19 -20.69 -4.70
CA ARG A 31 -6.05 -20.46 -5.59
C ARG A 31 -6.22 -19.22 -6.48
N GLY A 32 -7.38 -19.07 -7.11
CA GLY A 32 -7.67 -17.93 -7.97
C GLY A 32 -7.65 -16.60 -7.22
N ARG A 33 -8.22 -16.57 -6.01
CA ARG A 33 -8.20 -15.39 -5.13
C ARG A 33 -6.79 -15.07 -4.67
N ARG A 34 -6.02 -16.07 -4.22
CA ARG A 34 -4.60 -15.94 -3.81
C ARG A 34 -3.76 -15.31 -4.92
N GLU A 35 -3.87 -15.83 -6.13
CA GLU A 35 -3.11 -15.30 -7.27
C GLU A 35 -3.51 -13.86 -7.61
N LEU A 36 -4.80 -13.55 -7.59
CA LEU A 36 -5.30 -12.20 -7.85
C LEU A 36 -4.81 -11.18 -6.81
N VAL A 37 -4.90 -11.51 -5.52
CA VAL A 37 -4.52 -10.58 -4.44
C VAL A 37 -3.01 -10.33 -4.42
N LEU A 38 -2.20 -11.37 -4.62
CA LEU A 38 -0.75 -11.24 -4.72
C LEU A 38 -0.35 -10.36 -5.91
N ARG A 39 -0.97 -10.58 -7.09
CA ARG A 39 -0.71 -9.76 -8.29
C ARG A 39 -1.12 -8.30 -8.09
N ASN A 40 -2.29 -8.06 -7.50
CA ASN A 40 -2.79 -6.71 -7.26
C ASN A 40 -1.90 -5.95 -6.28
N LEU A 41 -1.50 -6.57 -5.16
CA LEU A 41 -0.61 -5.93 -4.20
C LEU A 41 0.79 -5.74 -4.78
N GLN A 42 1.33 -6.71 -5.51
CA GLN A 42 2.63 -6.57 -6.16
C GLN A 42 2.62 -5.40 -7.14
N ARG A 43 1.57 -5.27 -7.96
CA ARG A 43 1.41 -4.13 -8.88
C ARG A 43 1.42 -2.80 -8.13
N PHE A 44 0.62 -2.68 -7.06
CA PHE A 44 0.55 -1.46 -6.26
C PHE A 44 1.91 -1.08 -5.65
N VAL A 45 2.61 -2.04 -5.02
CA VAL A 45 3.92 -1.80 -4.41
C VAL A 45 4.97 -1.42 -5.44
N THR A 46 4.97 -2.06 -6.62
CA THR A 46 5.84 -1.70 -7.74
C THR A 46 5.55 -0.29 -8.25
N GLN A 47 4.28 0.07 -8.43
CA GLN A 47 3.88 1.42 -8.85
C GLN A 47 4.35 2.48 -7.85
N ALA A 48 4.20 2.22 -6.55
CA ALA A 48 4.71 3.12 -5.51
C ALA A 48 6.24 3.24 -5.53
N MET A 49 6.97 2.16 -5.81
CA MET A 49 8.42 2.20 -5.97
C MET A 49 8.84 3.02 -7.20
N GLU A 50 8.17 2.84 -8.34
CA GLU A 50 8.42 3.59 -9.58
C GLU A 50 8.07 5.08 -9.43
N GLY A 51 6.99 5.39 -8.71
CA GLY A 51 6.63 6.77 -8.36
C GLY A 51 7.67 7.45 -7.47
N SER A 52 8.34 6.70 -6.59
CA SER A 52 9.47 7.23 -5.79
C SER A 52 10.64 7.64 -6.69
N ALA A 53 11.00 6.79 -7.65
CA ALA A 53 12.03 7.10 -8.63
C ALA A 53 11.63 8.30 -9.50
N SER A 54 10.36 8.41 -9.90
CA SER A 54 9.84 9.51 -10.72
C SER A 54 9.81 10.84 -9.98
N THR A 55 9.42 10.86 -8.70
CA THR A 55 9.42 12.08 -7.87
C THR A 55 10.84 12.54 -7.55
N THR A 56 11.78 11.61 -7.38
CA THR A 56 13.21 11.91 -7.20
C THR A 56 13.88 12.35 -8.50
N ALA A 57 13.56 11.70 -9.63
CA ALA A 57 14.11 12.00 -10.95
C ALA A 57 13.51 13.28 -11.55
N ALA A 58 12.25 13.63 -11.29
CA ALA A 58 11.66 14.90 -11.69
C ALA A 58 12.40 16.11 -11.11
N ALA A 59 13.16 15.95 -10.02
CA ALA A 59 14.05 16.98 -9.50
C ALA A 59 15.31 17.20 -10.37
N PHE A 60 15.64 16.28 -11.30
CA PHE A 60 16.91 16.31 -12.06
C PHE A 60 16.79 16.00 -13.57
N SER A 61 15.70 15.41 -14.08
CA SER A 61 15.49 15.16 -15.52
C SER A 61 14.03 14.76 -15.84
N ASN A 62 13.65 14.93 -17.11
CA ASN A 62 12.31 14.80 -17.71
C ASN A 62 11.68 13.38 -17.66
N THR A 63 11.83 12.64 -16.57
CA THR A 63 11.20 11.34 -16.37
C THR A 63 9.74 11.56 -15.93
N ARG A 64 8.79 11.44 -16.88
CA ARG A 64 7.36 11.44 -16.55
C ARG A 64 6.97 10.11 -15.93
N GLY A 65 6.82 10.07 -14.61
CA GLY A 65 5.95 9.08 -13.98
C GLY A 65 4.53 9.21 -14.55
N THR A 66 3.79 8.10 -14.62
CA THR A 66 2.35 8.16 -14.89
C THR A 66 1.63 8.73 -13.66
N VAL A 67 0.43 9.28 -13.85
CA VAL A 67 -0.39 9.78 -12.72
C VAL A 67 -0.55 8.68 -11.66
N ASP A 68 -0.86 7.46 -12.09
CA ASP A 68 -1.06 6.31 -11.21
C ASP A 68 0.17 5.94 -10.36
N THR A 69 1.40 6.03 -10.90
CA THR A 69 2.61 5.67 -10.12
C THR A 69 2.95 6.74 -9.10
N ILE A 70 2.77 8.01 -9.46
CA ILE A 70 2.97 9.14 -8.54
C ILE A 70 1.94 9.09 -7.41
N GLU A 71 0.66 8.87 -7.73
CA GLU A 71 -0.40 8.76 -6.72
C GLU A 71 -0.18 7.57 -5.77
N ALA A 72 0.21 6.40 -6.29
CA ALA A 72 0.55 5.25 -5.47
C ALA A 72 1.71 5.56 -4.51
N TYR A 73 2.76 6.23 -5.00
CA TYR A 73 3.88 6.63 -4.16
C TYR A 73 3.47 7.66 -3.11
N GLU A 74 2.74 8.71 -3.47
CA GLU A 74 2.29 9.75 -2.55
C GLU A 74 1.40 9.19 -1.43
N LEU A 75 0.53 8.24 -1.76
CA LEU A 75 -0.30 7.54 -0.78
C LEU A 75 0.58 6.78 0.22
N VAL A 76 1.47 5.93 -0.28
CA VAL A 76 2.39 5.13 0.57
C VAL A 76 3.32 6.02 1.39
N HIS A 77 3.86 7.07 0.77
CA HIS A 77 4.74 8.03 1.42
C HIS A 77 4.02 8.77 2.54
N ARG A 78 2.79 9.25 2.33
CA ARG A 78 1.98 9.88 3.39
C ARG A 78 1.73 8.95 4.56
N MET A 79 1.41 7.69 4.29
CA MET A 79 1.10 6.69 5.32
C MET A 79 2.33 6.29 6.14
N LEU A 80 3.50 6.19 5.51
CA LEU A 80 4.64 5.49 6.10
C LEU A 80 5.93 6.31 6.26
N SER A 81 6.05 7.49 5.65
CA SER A 81 7.30 8.28 5.64
C SER A 81 7.81 8.63 7.04
N SER A 82 6.91 8.97 7.97
CA SER A 82 7.28 9.30 9.36
C SER A 82 7.89 8.12 10.12
N ARG A 83 7.54 6.88 9.73
CA ARG A 83 7.96 5.64 10.39
C ARG A 83 9.17 4.98 9.72
N LEU A 84 9.18 4.92 8.39
CA LEU A 84 10.20 4.19 7.63
C LEU A 84 11.31 5.10 7.08
N ARG A 85 11.05 6.40 6.85
CA ARG A 85 12.05 7.35 6.33
C ARG A 85 12.82 6.78 5.12
N SER A 86 14.15 6.64 5.23
CA SER A 86 15.02 6.08 4.19
C SER A 86 14.74 4.61 3.86
N GLU A 87 14.11 3.86 4.76
CA GLU A 87 13.81 2.44 4.60
C GLU A 87 12.57 2.18 3.75
N LEU A 88 11.79 3.21 3.40
CA LEU A 88 10.54 3.02 2.68
C LEU A 88 10.74 2.29 1.35
N VAL A 89 11.64 2.78 0.50
CA VAL A 89 11.89 2.18 -0.82
C VAL A 89 12.52 0.78 -0.72
N PRO A 90 13.54 0.54 0.14
CA PRO A 90 14.04 -0.81 0.41
C PRO A 90 12.93 -1.78 0.85
N GLN A 91 12.04 -1.38 1.75
CA GLN A 91 10.94 -2.22 2.24
C GLN A 91 9.91 -2.53 1.15
N LEU A 92 9.55 -1.55 0.31
CA LEU A 92 8.67 -1.75 -0.84
C LEU A 92 9.29 -2.75 -1.82
N ARG A 93 10.59 -2.60 -2.14
CA ARG A 93 11.30 -3.53 -3.03
C ARG A 93 11.32 -4.95 -2.49
N ASN A 94 11.66 -5.13 -1.21
CA ASN A 94 11.66 -6.46 -0.59
C ASN A 94 10.26 -7.09 -0.63
N THR A 95 9.23 -6.31 -0.30
CA THR A 95 7.83 -6.78 -0.30
C THR A 95 7.38 -7.19 -1.70
N ALA A 96 7.70 -6.41 -2.74
CA ALA A 96 7.37 -6.78 -4.12
C ALA A 96 8.03 -8.11 -4.55
N ALA A 97 9.29 -8.35 -4.14
CA ALA A 97 9.99 -9.60 -4.40
C ALA A 97 9.32 -10.79 -3.70
N VAL A 98 8.99 -10.65 -2.42
CA VAL A 98 8.28 -11.68 -1.63
C VAL A 98 6.93 -12.04 -2.26
N LEU A 99 6.13 -11.04 -2.65
CA LEU A 99 4.84 -11.27 -3.30
C LEU A 99 4.99 -12.01 -4.63
N SER A 100 6.01 -11.66 -5.41
CA SER A 100 6.33 -12.34 -6.67
C SER A 100 6.73 -13.80 -6.44
N GLU A 101 7.56 -14.09 -5.44
CA GLU A 101 8.02 -15.44 -5.12
C GLU A 101 6.88 -16.31 -4.60
N LEU A 102 6.05 -15.77 -3.70
CA LEU A 102 4.83 -16.43 -3.20
C LEU A 102 3.83 -16.75 -4.31
N GLY A 103 3.78 -15.94 -5.37
CA GLY A 103 2.92 -16.15 -6.53
C GLY A 103 3.44 -17.21 -7.49
N ARG A 104 4.76 -17.40 -7.58
CA ARG A 104 5.39 -18.39 -8.49
C ARG A 104 5.53 -19.76 -7.84
N ASN A 105 6.13 -19.81 -6.66
CA ASN A 105 6.61 -21.05 -6.05
C ASN A 105 5.95 -21.35 -4.70
N GLY A 106 5.27 -20.36 -4.10
CA GLY A 106 4.61 -20.50 -2.79
C GLY A 106 5.56 -20.51 -1.59
N ASP A 107 6.86 -20.51 -1.82
CA ASP A 107 7.89 -20.56 -0.80
C ASP A 107 8.79 -19.31 -0.82
N VAL A 108 9.10 -18.82 0.38
CA VAL A 108 9.93 -17.64 0.67
C VAL A 108 10.46 -17.82 2.08
N ASP A 109 11.71 -17.42 2.32
CA ASP A 109 12.32 -17.45 3.64
C ASP A 109 11.49 -16.69 4.69
N ALA A 110 11.54 -17.18 5.93
CA ALA A 110 10.67 -16.71 7.01
C ALA A 110 10.92 -15.24 7.38
N GLU A 111 12.16 -14.77 7.28
CA GLU A 111 12.52 -13.39 7.62
C GLU A 111 11.98 -12.39 6.60
N ARG A 112 12.18 -12.64 5.29
CA ARG A 112 11.63 -11.78 4.24
C ARG A 112 10.11 -11.84 4.22
N ARG A 113 9.52 -13.01 4.46
CA ARG A 113 8.07 -13.17 4.63
C ARG A 113 7.56 -12.33 5.79
N LYS A 114 8.24 -12.33 6.94
CA LYS A 114 7.88 -11.49 8.09
C LYS A 114 8.00 -10.00 7.77
N ALA A 115 9.10 -9.56 7.18
CA ALA A 115 9.29 -8.16 6.81
C ALA A 115 8.19 -7.66 5.83
N ALA A 116 7.82 -8.48 4.84
CA ALA A 116 6.70 -8.18 3.95
C ALA A 116 5.37 -8.10 4.71
N ALA A 117 5.11 -9.04 5.64
CA ALA A 117 3.91 -9.00 6.47
C ALA A 117 3.83 -7.73 7.33
N ASP A 118 4.95 -7.32 7.93
CA ASP A 118 5.03 -6.13 8.78
C ASP A 118 4.75 -4.85 7.99
N LEU A 119 5.27 -4.74 6.76
CA LEU A 119 4.96 -3.60 5.88
C LEU A 119 3.48 -3.56 5.49
N ILE A 120 2.90 -4.71 5.11
CA ILE A 120 1.49 -4.82 4.73
C ILE A 120 0.58 -4.48 5.92
N ASP A 121 0.91 -4.98 7.12
CA ASP A 121 0.19 -4.66 8.36
C ASP A 121 0.25 -3.16 8.67
N LEU A 122 1.42 -2.54 8.46
CA LEU A 122 1.61 -1.10 8.67
C LEU A 122 0.80 -0.25 7.68
N LEU A 123 0.74 -0.65 6.41
CA LEU A 123 -0.13 -0.03 5.40
C LEU A 123 -1.59 -0.15 5.81
N LEU A 124 -2.03 -1.36 6.18
CA LEU A 124 -3.41 -1.62 6.58
C LEU A 124 -3.82 -0.79 7.81
N ARG A 125 -2.95 -0.69 8.83
CA ARG A 125 -3.20 0.15 10.00
C ARG A 125 -3.33 1.61 9.61
N SER A 126 -2.41 2.12 8.80
CA SER A 126 -2.41 3.53 8.40
C SER A 126 -3.68 3.88 7.61
N LEU A 127 -4.14 2.98 6.73
CA LEU A 127 -5.38 3.15 5.97
C LEU A 127 -6.62 3.15 6.89
N LYS A 128 -6.65 2.30 7.92
CA LYS A 128 -7.70 2.30 8.95
C LYS A 128 -7.71 3.60 9.76
N TYR A 129 -6.55 4.12 10.15
CA TYR A 129 -6.45 5.39 10.86
C TYR A 129 -6.93 6.58 10.01
N GLU A 130 -6.54 6.65 8.73
CA GLU A 130 -7.02 7.71 7.83
C GLU A 130 -8.53 7.63 7.60
N SER A 131 -9.07 6.42 7.45
CA SER A 131 -10.53 6.22 7.28
C SER A 131 -11.32 6.67 8.52
N ALA A 132 -10.79 6.38 9.71
CA ALA A 132 -11.41 6.78 10.98
C ALA A 132 -11.34 8.30 11.21
N ALA A 133 -10.19 8.91 10.92
CA ALA A 133 -10.01 10.37 11.03
C ALA A 133 -10.92 11.13 10.04
N SER A 134 -11.12 10.60 8.83
CA SER A 134 -11.99 11.19 7.82
C SER A 134 -13.49 11.02 8.14
N SER A 135 -13.86 9.99 8.91
CA SER A 135 -15.24 9.78 9.39
C SER A 135 -15.60 10.66 10.59
N TYR A 136 -14.62 11.30 11.22
CA TYR A 136 -14.85 12.20 12.34
C TYR A 136 -15.22 13.61 11.82
N LYS A 137 -16.49 13.85 11.51
CA LYS A 137 -17.02 15.22 11.49
C LYS A 137 -17.21 15.65 12.95
N PRO A 138 -16.51 16.68 13.46
CA PRO A 138 -16.91 17.27 14.73
C PRO A 138 -18.35 17.78 14.55
N ALA A 139 -19.24 17.37 15.43
CA ALA A 139 -20.54 17.99 15.56
C ALA A 139 -20.29 19.42 16.08
N GLU A 140 -20.05 20.37 15.17
CA GLU A 140 -20.03 21.78 15.53
C GLU A 140 -21.47 22.23 15.89
N ALA A 141 -21.66 22.34 17.20
CA ALA A 141 -22.39 23.40 17.90
C ALA A 141 -23.79 23.75 17.36
N SER A 142 -24.78 22.93 17.72
CA SER A 142 -26.17 23.40 17.90
C SER A 142 -26.48 23.56 19.39
N HIS A 143 -25.86 24.55 20.03
CA HIS A 143 -26.35 25.12 21.30
C HIS A 143 -25.98 26.61 21.25
N LEU A 144 -26.86 27.45 20.72
CA LEU A 144 -27.76 28.29 21.52
C LEU A 144 -26.99 29.18 22.51
N SER A 145 -26.79 30.43 22.12
CA SER A 145 -26.99 31.63 22.95
C SER A 145 -27.28 32.80 22.04
#